data_AF-A0A5C2GPP8-F1
#
_entry.id   AF-A0A5C2GPP8-F1
#
_cell.length_a   1.000
_cell.length_b   1.000
_cell.length_c   1.000
_cell.angle_alpha   90.00
_cell.angle_beta   90.00
_cell.angle_gamma   90.00
#
_symmetry.space_group_name_H-M   'P 1'
#
loop_
_entity.id
_entity.type
_entity.pdbx_description
1 polymer ?
#
loop_
_entity_poly.entity_id
_entity_poly.type
_entity_poly.pdbx_seq_one_letter_code
_entity_poly.pdbx_strand_id
1 'polypeptide(L)'
;QLQLQESGPGLVKPSDTLSLTCTVSGGSISRSSYYWGWIRQPPGKGLEWIGNIYYSGISFYNPSLKSRVTMSIDTSNNQFSLNLTSVSAADTAVYHCARVRAWGSWQQIYFDYLGQGTLVSVSS
;
A
#
# COMPACT_ATOMS: atom_id res chain seq x y z
N GLN A 1 20.29 -5.63 1.57
CA GLN A 1 19.59 -4.38 1.94
C GLN A 1 18.09 -4.61 1.72
N LEU A 2 17.21 -4.05 2.56
CA LEU A 2 15.76 -4.18 2.37
C LEU A 2 15.32 -3.39 1.13
N GLN A 3 14.51 -3.98 0.27
CA GLN A 3 13.89 -3.31 -0.88
C GLN A 3 12.39 -3.63 -0.94
N LEU A 4 11.61 -2.65 -1.37
CA LEU A 4 10.17 -2.76 -1.62
C LEU A 4 9.96 -2.50 -3.11
N GLN A 5 9.31 -3.44 -3.79
CA GLN A 5 9.07 -3.35 -5.23
C GLN A 5 7.58 -3.45 -5.51
N GLU A 6 7.00 -2.32 -5.93
CA GLU A 6 5.63 -2.20 -6.38
C GLU A 6 5.44 -2.79 -7.79
N SER A 7 4.30 -3.43 -8.01
CA SER A 7 3.87 -3.95 -9.31
C SER A 7 2.37 -3.87 -9.43
N GLY A 8 1.87 -3.72 -10.66
CA GLY A 8 0.46 -3.63 -10.98
C GLY A 8 0.22 -2.98 -12.34
N PRO A 9 -1.04 -2.73 -12.71
CA PRO A 9 -1.38 -2.11 -13.98
C PRO A 9 -0.98 -0.63 -13.99
N GLY A 10 -0.38 -0.17 -15.09
CA GLY A 10 -0.08 1.26 -15.28
C GLY A 10 -1.30 2.09 -15.69
N LEU A 11 -2.33 1.45 -16.25
CA LEU A 11 -3.58 2.08 -16.69
C LEU A 11 -4.77 1.18 -16.30
N VAL A 12 -5.80 1.78 -15.72
CA VAL A 12 -7.04 1.11 -15.30
C VAL A 12 -8.24 1.95 -15.75
N LYS A 13 -9.35 1.31 -16.12
CA LYS A 13 -10.56 2.05 -16.51
C LYS A 13 -11.35 2.50 -15.28
N PRO A 14 -12.12 3.60 -15.38
CA PRO A 14 -13.06 3.96 -14.32
C PRO A 14 -14.02 2.81 -13.99
N SER A 15 -14.37 2.69 -12.70
CA SER A 15 -15.22 1.62 -12.12
C SER A 15 -14.59 0.23 -12.02
N ASP A 16 -13.42 0.00 -12.61
CA ASP A 16 -12.68 -1.25 -12.44
C ASP A 16 -12.05 -1.37 -11.04
N THR A 17 -11.43 -2.51 -10.78
CA THR A 17 -10.62 -2.74 -9.57
C THR A 17 -9.14 -2.59 -9.92
N LEU A 18 -8.45 -1.71 -9.20
CA LEU A 18 -6.99 -1.63 -9.21
C LEU A 18 -6.42 -2.68 -8.25
N SER A 19 -5.52 -3.53 -8.75
CA SER A 19 -4.79 -4.51 -7.95
C SER A 19 -3.29 -4.24 -8.02
N LEU A 20 -2.69 -3.93 -6.87
CA LEU A 20 -1.26 -3.71 -6.71
C LEU A 20 -0.66 -4.76 -5.78
N THR A 21 0.58 -5.14 -6.05
CA THR A 21 1.36 -6.05 -5.20
C THR A 21 2.71 -5.44 -4.89
N CYS A 22 3.11 -5.58 -3.63
CA CYS A 22 4.42 -5.23 -3.15
C CYS A 22 5.24 -6.48 -2.85
N THR A 23 6.41 -6.60 -3.47
CA THR A 23 7.39 -7.64 -3.13
C THR A 23 8.44 -7.08 -2.18
N VAL A 24 8.67 -7.78 -1.08
CA VAL A 24 9.72 -7.43 -0.11
C VAL A 24 10.93 -8.32 -0.35
N SER A 25 12.11 -7.73 -0.52
CA SER A 25 13.37 -8.47 -0.66
C SER A 25 14.41 -7.99 0.36
N GLY A 26 15.36 -8.87 0.72
CA GLY A 26 16.38 -8.56 1.73
C GLY A 26 15.83 -8.40 3.16
N GLY A 27 14.63 -8.92 3.44
CA GLY A 27 13.98 -8.94 4.74
C GLY A 27 12.77 -9.89 4.73
N SER A 28 12.09 -10.02 5.87
CA SER A 28 10.93 -10.90 6.01
C SER A 28 9.70 -10.10 6.46
N ILE A 29 8.56 -10.30 5.79
CA ILE A 29 7.32 -9.59 6.11
C ILE A 29 6.67 -10.09 7.40
N SER A 30 7.04 -11.28 7.87
CA SER A 30 6.48 -11.90 9.08
C SER A 30 7.15 -11.45 10.37
N ARG A 31 8.06 -10.47 10.32
CA ARG A 31 8.66 -9.89 11.53
C ARG A 31 7.60 -9.11 12.32
N SER A 32 7.39 -9.51 13.57
CA SER A 32 6.35 -8.97 14.46
C SER A 32 6.50 -7.50 14.85
N SER A 33 7.63 -6.87 14.57
CA SER A 33 7.84 -5.43 14.83
C SER A 33 7.35 -4.53 13.69
N TYR A 34 6.88 -5.09 12.57
CA TYR A 34 6.57 -4.32 11.36
C TYR A 34 5.13 -4.47 10.91
N TYR A 35 4.61 -3.34 10.44
CA TYR A 35 3.44 -3.25 9.58
C TYR A 35 3.89 -2.92 8.16
N TRP A 36 3.05 -3.27 7.19
CA TRP A 36 3.29 -3.03 5.77
C TRP A 36 2.18 -2.15 5.22
N GLY A 37 2.54 -1.00 4.66
CA GLY A 37 1.61 0.05 4.32
C GLY A 37 1.57 0.36 2.83
N TRP A 38 0.44 0.92 2.40
CA TRP A 38 0.29 1.56 1.09
C TRP A 38 0.03 3.05 1.27
N ILE A 39 0.74 3.84 0.48
CA ILE A 39 0.65 5.29 0.40
C ILE A 39 0.41 5.65 -1.06
N ARG A 40 -0.38 6.68 -1.34
CA ARG A 40 -0.48 7.23 -2.69
C ARG A 40 -0.10 8.70 -2.73
N GLN A 41 0.44 9.14 -3.86
CA GLN A 41 0.73 10.53 -4.16
C GLN A 41 -0.02 10.96 -5.42
N PRO A 42 -1.19 11.59 -5.28
CA PRO A 42 -1.87 12.19 -6.42
C PRO A 42 -1.05 13.35 -7.02
N PRO A 43 -1.20 13.65 -8.33
CA PRO A 43 -0.53 14.78 -8.97
C PRO A 43 -0.80 16.10 -8.23
N GLY A 44 0.26 16.85 -7.93
CA GLY A 44 0.17 18.14 -7.24
C GLY A 44 -0.26 18.07 -5.76
N LYS A 45 -0.30 16.87 -5.16
CA LYS A 45 -0.65 16.67 -3.74
C LYS A 45 0.48 16.02 -2.95
N GLY A 46 0.39 16.11 -1.63
CA GLY A 46 1.25 15.37 -0.71
C GLY A 46 0.92 13.88 -0.66
N LEU A 47 1.72 13.14 0.12
CA LEU A 47 1.49 11.73 0.40
C LEU A 47 0.20 11.52 1.22
N GLU A 48 -0.65 10.60 0.76
CA GLU A 48 -1.88 10.19 1.43
C GLU A 48 -1.78 8.72 1.85
N TRP A 49 -1.97 8.47 3.15
CA TRP A 49 -1.96 7.10 3.67
C TRP A 49 -3.23 6.35 3.27
N ILE A 50 -3.10 5.13 2.74
CA ILE A 50 -4.24 4.26 2.39
C ILE A 50 -4.56 3.31 3.53
N GLY A 51 -3.54 2.61 4.04
CA GLY A 51 -3.70 1.63 5.09
C GLY A 51 -2.43 0.87 5.42
N ASN A 52 -2.53 0.00 6.41
CA ASN A 52 -1.45 -0.85 6.92
C ASN A 52 -1.98 -2.25 7.18
N ILE A 53 -1.14 -3.27 6.98
CA ILE A 53 -1.43 -4.66 7.34
C ILE A 53 -0.30 -5.26 8.15
N TYR A 54 -0.65 -5.97 9.21
CA TYR A 54 0.25 -6.76 10.03
C TYR A 54 0.37 -8.16 9.47
N TYR A 55 1.46 -8.87 9.78
CA TYR A 55 1.66 -10.24 9.28
C TYR A 55 0.56 -11.22 9.68
N SER A 56 -0.16 -10.97 10.79
CA SER A 56 -1.31 -11.79 11.19
C SER A 56 -2.61 -11.47 10.43
N GLY A 57 -2.58 -10.53 9.47
CA GLY A 57 -3.73 -10.08 8.69
C GLY A 57 -4.51 -8.90 9.31
N ILE A 58 -4.14 -8.44 10.50
CA ILE A 58 -4.76 -7.25 11.12
C ILE A 58 -4.48 -6.04 10.24
N SER A 59 -5.53 -5.38 9.77
CA SER A 59 -5.44 -4.23 8.87
C SER A 59 -6.08 -2.97 9.45
N PHE A 60 -5.49 -1.82 9.12
CA PHE A 60 -5.97 -0.50 9.48
C PHE A 60 -6.05 0.34 8.21
N TYR A 61 -7.21 0.95 7.96
CA TYR A 61 -7.46 1.74 6.75
C TYR A 61 -7.68 3.20 7.08
N ASN A 62 -7.33 4.07 6.15
CA ASN A 62 -7.81 5.44 6.15
C ASN A 62 -9.35 5.45 6.07
N PRO A 63 -10.06 6.08 7.01
CA PRO A 63 -11.52 6.09 7.03
C PRO A 63 -12.16 6.53 5.70
N SER A 64 -11.54 7.47 4.98
CA SER A 64 -12.03 7.99 3.70
C SER A 64 -11.98 6.97 2.55
N LEU A 65 -11.17 5.92 2.68
CA LEU A 65 -10.96 4.89 1.64
C LEU A 65 -11.46 3.50 2.05
N LYS A 66 -11.82 3.33 3.33
CA LYS A 66 -12.14 2.03 3.95
C LYS A 66 -13.22 1.23 3.22
N SER A 67 -14.19 1.86 2.58
CA SER A 67 -15.27 1.16 1.86
C SER A 67 -14.86 0.54 0.53
N ARG A 68 -13.73 0.96 -0.04
CA ARG A 68 -13.25 0.52 -1.36
C ARG A 68 -11.93 -0.22 -1.33
N VAL A 69 -11.25 -0.21 -0.18
CA VAL A 69 -9.90 -0.77 -0.03
C VAL A 69 -9.94 -2.12 0.67
N THR A 70 -9.25 -3.08 0.08
CA THR A 70 -8.91 -4.37 0.69
C THR A 70 -7.40 -4.57 0.62
N MET A 71 -6.77 -4.84 1.76
CA MET A 71 -5.36 -5.24 1.81
C MET A 71 -5.24 -6.71 2.17
N SER A 72 -4.25 -7.38 1.60
CA SER A 72 -3.92 -8.78 1.90
C SER A 72 -2.41 -8.94 2.08
N ILE A 73 -2.03 -10.01 2.78
CA ILE A 73 -0.63 -10.34 3.06
C ILE A 73 -0.38 -11.81 2.76
N ASP A 74 0.70 -12.08 2.04
CA ASP A 74 1.17 -13.41 1.68
C ASP A 74 2.60 -13.58 2.20
N THR A 75 2.71 -14.14 3.39
CA THR A 75 4.00 -14.39 4.04
C THR A 75 4.82 -15.47 3.34
N SER A 76 4.19 -16.34 2.53
CA SER A 76 4.89 -17.40 1.81
C SER A 76 5.71 -16.86 0.64
N ASN A 77 5.15 -15.86 -0.07
CA ASN A 77 5.82 -15.17 -1.17
C ASN A 77 6.50 -13.86 -0.75
N ASN A 78 6.43 -13.50 0.54
CA ASN A 78 6.97 -12.25 1.08
C ASN A 78 6.36 -11.02 0.39
N GLN A 79 5.05 -11.06 0.17
CA GLN A 79 4.28 -10.05 -0.55
C GLN A 79 3.11 -9.52 0.28
N PHE A 80 2.68 -8.30 -0.03
CA PHE A 80 1.40 -7.76 0.43
C PHE A 80 0.76 -6.94 -0.70
N SER A 81 -0.56 -6.94 -0.75
CA SER A 81 -1.30 -6.40 -1.90
C SER A 81 -2.36 -5.39 -1.47
N LEU A 82 -2.74 -4.55 -2.41
CA LEU A 82 -3.80 -3.56 -2.32
C LEU A 82 -4.79 -3.79 -3.46
N ASN A 83 -6.05 -3.97 -3.12
CA ASN A 83 -7.16 -3.90 -4.05
C ASN A 83 -7.99 -2.66 -3.74
N LEU A 84 -8.20 -1.80 -4.75
CA LEU A 84 -9.05 -0.63 -4.67
C LEU A 84 -10.17 -0.76 -5.71
N THR A 85 -11.41 -0.87 -5.24
CA THR A 85 -12.58 -1.05 -6.10
C THR A 85 -13.17 0.28 -6.55
N SER A 86 -13.94 0.21 -7.65
CA SER A 86 -14.67 1.36 -8.21
C SER A 86 -13.76 2.57 -8.37
N VAL A 87 -12.62 2.38 -9.06
CA VAL A 87 -11.62 3.45 -9.21
C VAL A 87 -12.16 4.60 -10.06
N SER A 88 -11.69 5.80 -9.77
CA SER A 88 -12.04 7.02 -10.48
C SER A 88 -10.77 7.77 -10.90
N ALA A 89 -10.91 8.81 -11.73
CA ALA A 89 -9.79 9.67 -12.10
C ALA A 89 -9.04 10.24 -10.88
N ALA A 90 -9.73 10.43 -9.74
CA ALA A 90 -9.14 10.90 -8.49
C ALA A 90 -8.19 9.87 -7.83
N ASP A 91 -8.25 8.61 -8.24
CA ASP A 91 -7.35 7.55 -7.79
C ASP A 91 -6.07 7.47 -8.67
N THR A 92 -5.91 8.34 -9.69
CA THR A 92 -4.63 8.48 -10.42
C THR A 92 -3.55 9.02 -9.48
N ALA A 93 -2.50 8.23 -9.27
CA ALA A 93 -1.42 8.56 -8.33
C ALA A 93 -0.18 7.68 -8.57
N VAL A 94 0.93 8.09 -7.97
CA VAL A 94 2.04 7.16 -7.70
C VAL A 94 1.73 6.43 -6.39
N TYR A 95 1.74 5.10 -6.42
CA TYR A 95 1.46 4.25 -5.27
C TYR A 95 2.76 3.68 -4.72
N HIS A 96 3.00 3.85 -3.42
CA HIS A 96 4.21 3.42 -2.74
C HIS A 96 3.88 2.40 -1.65
N CYS A 97 4.72 1.39 -1.53
CA CYS A 97 4.83 0.54 -0.37
C CYS A 97 5.64 1.21 0.72
N ALA A 98 5.28 0.95 1.97
CA ALA A 98 6.06 1.38 3.11
C ALA A 98 6.23 0.26 4.15
N ARG A 99 7.36 0.26 4.85
CA ARG A 99 7.51 -0.47 6.11
C ARG A 99 7.26 0.49 7.25
N VAL A 100 6.37 0.10 8.15
CA VAL A 100 5.94 0.90 9.30
C VAL A 100 6.38 0.22 10.59
N ARG A 101 6.90 1.01 11.53
CA ARG A 101 7.10 0.58 12.91
C ARG A 101 6.03 1.21 13.79
N ALA A 102 5.42 0.40 14.65
CA ALA A 102 4.61 0.90 15.75
C ALA A 102 5.54 1.09 16.98
N TRP A 103 5.63 2.31 17.50
CA TRP A 103 6.28 2.61 18.77
C TRP A 103 5.24 3.18 19.76
N GLY A 104 5.07 2.52 20.91
CA GLY A 104 4.18 2.96 21.98
C GLY A 104 2.67 2.75 21.72
N SER A 105 1.84 3.43 22.53
CA SER A 105 0.38 3.38 22.42
C SER A 105 -0.12 4.32 21.31
N TRP A 106 -0.33 3.75 20.12
CA TRP A 106 -1.32 4.18 19.11
C TRP A 106 -1.17 5.50 18.33
N GLN A 107 -0.09 6.28 18.41
CA GLN A 107 -0.06 7.59 17.71
C GLN A 107 1.21 7.99 16.95
N GLN A 108 2.30 7.23 16.95
CA GLN A 108 3.49 7.54 16.13
C GLN A 108 3.81 6.41 15.16
N ILE A 109 3.18 6.50 13.99
CA ILE A 109 3.46 5.68 12.80
C ILE A 109 4.52 6.46 12.02
N TYR A 110 5.77 6.03 12.09
CA TYR A 110 6.78 6.47 11.13
C TYR A 110 7.16 5.28 10.25
N PHE A 111 7.24 5.53 8.95
CA PHE A 111 7.81 4.56 8.04
C PHE A 111 9.32 4.76 7.99
N ASP A 112 10.06 3.66 8.01
CA ASP A 112 11.52 3.69 7.91
C ASP A 112 12.01 3.25 6.52
N TYR A 113 11.11 2.71 5.69
CA TYR A 113 11.37 2.38 4.29
C TYR A 113 10.16 2.74 3.43
N LEU A 114 10.44 3.31 2.26
CA LEU A 114 9.48 3.65 1.21
C LEU A 114 9.98 3.07 -0.11
N GLY A 115 9.10 2.41 -0.86
CA GLY A 115 9.41 1.94 -2.19
C GLY A 115 9.43 3.07 -3.22
N GLN A 116 9.99 2.79 -4.40
CA GLN A 116 10.10 3.78 -5.48
C GLN A 116 8.73 4.22 -6.00
N GLY A 117 7.76 3.32 -5.87
CA GLY A 117 6.38 3.55 -6.27
C GLY A 117 6.10 3.16 -7.71
N THR A 118 4.82 2.98 -8.01
CA THR A 118 4.31 2.68 -9.35
C THR A 118 3.26 3.71 -9.74
N LEU A 119 3.37 4.26 -10.95
CA LEU A 119 2.36 5.18 -11.48
C LEU A 119 1.16 4.38 -11.98
N VAL A 120 -0.01 4.74 -11.49
CA VAL A 120 -1.29 4.23 -11.98
C VAL A 120 -2.11 5.39 -12.50
N SER A 121 -2.55 5.28 -13.75
CA SER A 121 -3.49 6.21 -14.37
C SER A 121 -4.88 5.59 -14.44
N VAL A 122 -5.91 6.38 -14.11
CA VAL A 122 -7.31 5.97 -14.26
C VAL A 122 -7.97 6.82 -15.34
N SER A 123 -8.12 6.24 -16.54
CA SER A 123 -8.72 6.91 -17.68
C SER A 123 -9.39 5.92 -18.64
N SER A 124 -10.32 6.42 -19.45
CA SER A 124 -11.02 5.67 -20.51
C SER A 124 -10.18 5.52 -21.76
#